data_AF-A0A1I5XI80-F1
#
_entry.id   AF-A0A1I5XI80-F1
#
_cell.length_a   1.000
_cell.length_b   1.000
_cell.length_c   1.000
_cell.angle_alpha   90.00
_cell.angle_beta   90.00
_cell.angle_gamma   90.00
#
_symmetry.space_group_name_H-M   'P 1'
#
loop_
_entity.id
_entity.type
_entity.pdbx_description
1 polymer ?
#
loop_
_entity_poly.entity_id
_entity_poly.type
_entity_poly.pdbx_seq_one_letter_code
_entity_poly.pdbx_strand_id
1 'polypeptide(L)' 'MNLEPRWRIAAQMRHVIVERRGDALLTGCGWLIWPGTHDARMPTPPTCITCHYLYTDDDTGNAHPRNP' A
#
# COMPACT_ATOMS: atom_id res chain seq x y z
N MET A 1 -5.89 -13.81 1.81
CA MET A 1 -5.88 -14.11 0.36
C MET A 1 -4.80 -13.24 -0.26
N ASN A 2 -3.83 -13.85 -0.92
CA ASN A 2 -2.79 -13.10 -1.64
C ASN A 2 -3.46 -12.30 -2.77
N LEU A 3 -3.17 -11.01 -2.82
CA LEU A 3 -3.67 -10.09 -3.83
C LEU A 3 -2.54 -9.83 -4.84
N GLU A 4 -2.92 -9.47 -6.05
CA GLU A 4 -1.97 -8.78 -6.93
C GLU A 4 -1.50 -7.50 -6.23
N PRO A 5 -0.19 -7.25 -6.13
CA PRO A 5 0.31 -6.06 -5.45
C PRO A 5 -0.22 -4.79 -6.11
N ARG A 6 -0.84 -3.91 -5.31
CA ARG A 6 -1.45 -2.67 -5.81
C ARG A 6 -1.22 -1.50 -4.87
N TRP A 7 -0.97 -0.31 -5.43
CA TRP A 7 -0.89 0.91 -4.66
C TRP A 7 -2.27 1.35 -4.16
N ARG A 8 -2.44 1.52 -2.86
CA ARG A 8 -3.67 1.97 -2.22
C ARG A 8 -3.37 2.90 -1.05
N ILE A 9 -4.30 3.79 -0.74
CA ILE A 9 -4.24 4.62 0.47
C ILE A 9 -4.75 3.78 1.64
N ALA A 10 -3.94 3.68 2.69
CA ALA A 10 -4.33 3.06 3.95
C ALA A 10 -3.44 3.62 5.07
N ALA A 11 -4.00 3.78 6.28
CA ALA A 11 -3.33 4.43 7.40
C ALA A 11 -2.67 5.78 7.02
N GLN A 12 -3.40 6.61 6.26
CA GLN A 12 -2.97 7.94 5.79
C GLN A 12 -1.74 7.96 4.87
N MET A 13 -1.31 6.82 4.31
CA MET A 13 -0.20 6.78 3.36
C MET A 13 -0.56 5.95 2.12
N ARG A 14 0.08 6.21 0.98
CA ARG A 14 0.04 5.31 -0.18
C ARG A 14 0.99 4.14 0.10
N HIS A 15 0.45 2.93 0.21
CA HIS A 15 1.18 1.68 0.37
C HIS A 15 0.91 0.74 -0.80
N VAL A 16 1.84 -0.17 -1.07
CA VAL A 16 1.54 -1.37 -1.85
C VAL A 16 0.82 -2.35 -0.93
N ILE A 17 -0.33 -2.86 -1.34
CA ILE A 17 -1.09 -3.89 -0.63
C ILE A 17 -0.89 -5.21 -1.34
N VAL A 18 -0.44 -6.23 -0.61
CA VAL A 18 -0.09 -7.56 -1.17
C VAL A 18 -1.01 -8.67 -0.67
N GLU A 19 -1.72 -8.45 0.43
CA GLU A 19 -2.60 -9.46 1.01
C GLU A 19 -3.74 -8.79 1.79
N ARG A 20 -4.92 -9.42 1.80
CA ARG A 20 -6.00 -9.11 2.74
C ARG A 20 -6.15 -10.23 3.77
N ARG A 21 -6.13 -9.86 5.06
CA ARG A 21 -6.27 -10.75 6.23
C ARG A 21 -7.47 -10.29 7.08
N GLY A 22 -8.66 -10.80 6.76
CA GLY A 22 -9.90 -10.30 7.34
C GLY A 22 -10.11 -8.83 6.97
N ASP A 23 -10.19 -7.96 7.99
CA ASP A 23 -10.31 -6.51 7.82
C ASP A 23 -8.96 -5.79 7.77
N ALA A 24 -7.85 -6.49 8.02
CA ALA A 24 -6.52 -5.93 7.91
C ALA A 24 -5.92 -6.14 6.51
N LEU A 25 -5.03 -5.24 6.12
CA LEU A 25 -4.27 -5.26 4.88
C LEU A 25 -2.78 -5.45 5.19
N LEU A 26 -2.13 -6.42 4.54
CA LEU A 26 -0.68 -6.55 4.59
C LEU A 26 -0.08 -5.67 3.50
N THR A 27 0.85 -4.79 3.89
CA THR A 27 1.58 -3.94 2.96
C THR A 27 2.82 -4.65 2.40
N GLY A 28 3.30 -4.19 1.24
CA GLY A 28 4.55 -4.65 0.65
C GLY A 28 5.78 -4.32 1.50
N CYS A 29 5.68 -3.36 2.44
CA CYS A 29 6.73 -3.09 3.44
C CYS A 29 6.59 -3.93 4.72
N GLY A 30 5.65 -4.90 4.76
CA GLY A 30 5.52 -5.88 5.83
C GLY A 30 4.63 -5.47 7.00
N TRP A 31 4.01 -4.29 6.94
CA TRP A 31 3.12 -3.82 8.00
C TRP A 31 1.69 -4.33 7.81
N LEU A 32 1.04 -4.69 8.91
CA LEU A 32 -0.38 -5.02 8.94
C LEU A 32 -1.16 -3.78 9.37
N ILE A 33 -2.07 -3.30 8.52
CA ILE A 33 -2.80 -2.05 8.73
C ILE A 33 -4.31 -2.24 8.63
N TRP A 34 -5.06 -1.51 9.47
CA TRP A 34 -6.52 -1.45 9.38
C TRP A 34 -6.94 -0.24 8.53
N PRO A 35 -7.80 -0.42 7.51
CA PRO A 35 -8.15 0.65 6.58
C PRO A 35 -9.06 1.73 7.20
N GLY A 36 -9.63 1.50 8.39
CA GLY A 36 -10.64 2.35 9.01
C GLY A 36 -10.14 3.70 9.54
N THR A 37 -8.83 3.90 9.69
CA THR A 37 -8.24 5.14 10.21
C THR A 37 -7.72 6.00 9.06
N HIS A 38 -8.60 6.87 8.53
CA HIS A 38 -8.27 7.88 7.53
C HIS A 38 -8.67 9.26 8.03
N ASP A 39 -7.74 10.22 8.05
CA ASP A 39 -8.09 11.64 8.28
C ASP A 39 -8.41 12.28 6.93
N ALA A 40 -9.71 12.54 6.69
CA ALA A 40 -10.19 13.14 5.45
C ALA A 40 -9.65 14.56 5.20
N ARG A 41 -9.07 15.21 6.22
CA ARG A 41 -8.43 16.53 6.08
C ARG A 41 -7.04 16.47 5.46
N MET A 42 -6.47 15.29 5.24
CA MET A 42 -5.20 15.12 4.55
C MET A 42 -5.47 15.03 3.03
N PRO A 43 -5.23 16.12 2.26
CA PRO A 43 -5.62 16.18 0.85
C PRO A 43 -4.79 15.26 -0.05
N THR A 44 -3.54 15.00 0.35
CA THR A 44 -2.60 14.17 -0.41
C THR A 44 -1.85 13.25 0.54
N PRO A 45 -2.27 11.97 0.67
CA PRO A 45 -1.55 11.00 1.48
C PRO A 45 -0.10 10.82 0.95
N PRO A 46 0.93 10.94 1.81
CA PRO A 46 2.30 10.71 1.39
C PRO A 46 2.53 9.27 0.93
N THR A 47 3.47 9.07 0.02
CA THR A 47 3.89 7.73 -0.40
C THR A 47 4.81 7.08 0.63
N CYS A 48 4.55 5.82 0.98
CA CYS A 48 5.46 5.06 1.82
C CYS A 48 6.79 4.83 1.11
N ILE A 49 7.88 5.39 1.65
CA ILE A 49 9.21 5.33 1.03
C ILE A 49 9.74 3.90 0.87
N THR A 50 9.47 3.02 1.83
CA THR A 50 9.88 1.61 1.75
C THR A 50 9.13 0.88 0.65
N CYS A 51 7.81 1.05 0.54
CA CYS A 51 7.04 0.50 -0.58
C CYS A 51 7.54 1.08 -1.92
N HIS A 52 7.90 2.36 -1.96
CA HIS A 52 8.39 2.99 -3.18
C HIS A 52 9.75 2.45 -3.60
N TYR A 53 10.61 2.12 -2.65
CA TYR A 53 11.89 1.48 -2.91
C TYR A 53 11.73 0.03 -3.40
N LEU A 54 10.79 -0.72 -2.81
CA LEU A 54 10.60 -2.14 -3.12
C LEU A 54 9.74 -2.40 -4.36
N TYR A 55 8.92 -1.44 -4.79
CA TYR A 55 7.96 -1.64 -5.87
C TYR A 55 8.00 -0.48 -6.88
N THR A 56 7.68 -0.78 -8.14
CA THR A 56 7.32 0.24 -9.13
C THR A 56 5.85 0.63 -8.99
N ASP A 57 5.47 1.77 -9.54
CA ASP A 57 4.08 2.19 -9.74
C ASP A 57 3.88 2.25 -11.25
N ASP A 58 2.88 1.56 -11.78
CA ASP A 58 2.42 1.79 -13.15
C ASP A 58 1.27 2.81 -13.14
N ASP A 59 0.95 3.41 -14.29
CA ASP A 59 -0.11 4.42 -14.37
C ASP A 59 -1.52 3.86 -14.04
N THR A 60 -1.64 2.54 -13.86
CA THR A 60 -2.89 1.86 -13.50
C THR A 60 -2.98 1.53 -12.00
N GLY A 61 -1.95 1.87 -11.22
CA GLY A 61 -1.86 1.62 -9.79
C GLY A 61 -1.54 0.17 -9.41
N ASN A 62 -1.09 -0.65 -10.37
CA ASN A 62 -0.45 -1.92 -10.05
C ASN A 62 0.98 -1.68 -9.55
N ALA A 63 1.44 -2.61 -8.73
CA ALA A 63 2.79 -2.57 -8.20
C ALA A 63 3.54 -3.83 -8.64
N HIS A 64 4.76 -3.64 -9.13
CA HIS A 64 5.66 -4.76 -9.43
C HIS A 64 6.86 -4.71 -8.50
N PRO A 65 7.26 -5.84 -7.88
CA PRO A 65 8.50 -5.87 -7.11
C PRO A 65 9.66 -5.39 -7.98
N ARG A 66 10.46 -4.47 -7.46
CA ARG A 66 11.76 -4.16 -8.05
C ARG A 66 12.65 -5.36 -7.75
N ASN A 67 13.16 -6.02 -8.79
CA ASN A 67 14.19 -7.03 -8.58
C ASN A 67 15.39 -6.37 -7.87
N PRO A 68 15.98 -7.02 -6.85
CA PRO A 68 17.20 -6.53 -6.21
C PRO A 68 18.37 -6.43 -7.20
#